data_AF-A0A7U6KP51-F1
#
_entry.id   AF-A0A7U6KP51-F1
#
_cell.length_a   1.000
_cell.length_b   1.000
_cell.length_c   1.000
_cell.angle_alpha   90.00
_cell.angle_beta   90.00
_cell.angle_gamma   90.00
#
_symmetry.space_group_name_H-M   'P 1'
#
loop_
_entity.id
_entity.type
_entity.pdbx_description
1 polymer ?
#
loop_
_entity_poly.entity_id
_entity_poly.type
_entity_poly.pdbx_seq_one_letter_code
_entity_poly.pdbx_strand_id
1 'polypeptide(L)'
;MTLKQRNELLESMTDTVAELVLRQNYLQPQAIELSHIRAAANLSDHQRFIQMLESEGRLDRAIEYLPSDEEITKRQKADTGLTNPELAVVLAYGKMWVYDNLLSSDLPDDPYFINELRKYFPDELASRFLMR
;
A
#
# COMPACT_ATOMS: atom_id res chain seq x y z
N MET A 1 0.24 14.83 -29.96
CA MET A 1 -0.95 13.95 -30.06
C MET A 1 -2.20 14.81 -29.94
N THR A 2 -3.20 14.61 -30.78
CA THR A 2 -4.49 15.33 -30.63
C THR A 2 -5.35 14.68 -29.52
N LEU A 3 -6.37 15.39 -29.02
CA LEU A 3 -7.30 14.82 -28.02
C LEU A 3 -7.98 13.53 -28.50
N LYS A 4 -8.35 13.48 -29.79
CA LYS A 4 -8.95 12.29 -30.40
C LYS A 4 -7.99 11.09 -30.35
N GLN A 5 -6.75 11.29 -30.81
CA GLN A 5 -5.71 10.26 -30.78
C GLN A 5 -5.37 9.80 -29.35
N ARG A 6 -5.43 10.70 -28.36
CA ARG A 6 -5.25 10.35 -26.94
C ARG A 6 -6.36 9.42 -26.48
N ASN A 7 -7.61 9.76 -26.77
CA ASN A 7 -8.75 8.99 -26.29
C ASN A 7 -8.78 7.58 -26.92
N GLU A 8 -8.51 7.46 -28.21
CA GLU A 8 -8.37 6.16 -28.89
C GLU A 8 -7.27 5.30 -28.26
N LEU A 9 -6.13 5.91 -27.90
CA LEU A 9 -5.04 5.22 -27.19
C LEU A 9 -5.42 4.79 -25.77
N LEU A 10 -6.14 5.63 -25.02
CA LEU A 10 -6.60 5.29 -23.67
C LEU A 10 -7.63 4.15 -23.71
N GLU A 11 -8.56 4.21 -24.67
CA GLU A 11 -9.58 3.19 -24.88
C GLU A 11 -8.96 1.83 -25.23
N SER A 12 -7.92 1.81 -26.08
CA SER A 12 -7.25 0.56 -26.47
C SER A 12 -6.56 -0.18 -25.33
N MET A 13 -6.33 0.46 -24.18
CA MET A 13 -5.67 -0.15 -23.01
C MET A 13 -6.66 -0.66 -21.95
N THR A 14 -7.97 -0.61 -22.22
CA THR A 14 -9.01 -0.93 -21.22
C THR A 14 -8.81 -2.29 -20.58
N ASP A 15 -8.57 -3.33 -21.38
CA ASP A 15 -8.40 -4.70 -20.87
C ASP A 15 -7.12 -4.83 -20.02
N THR A 16 -6.00 -4.27 -20.48
CA THR A 16 -4.73 -4.26 -19.73
C THR A 16 -4.86 -3.54 -18.39
N VAL A 17 -5.52 -2.38 -18.37
CA VAL A 17 -5.78 -1.65 -17.10
C VAL A 17 -6.71 -2.46 -16.20
N ALA A 18 -7.74 -3.11 -16.74
CA ALA A 18 -8.63 -3.95 -15.97
C ALA A 18 -7.88 -5.12 -15.31
N GLU A 19 -6.99 -5.80 -16.04
CA GLU A 19 -6.14 -6.87 -15.51
C GLU A 19 -5.24 -6.37 -14.36
N LEU A 20 -4.59 -5.22 -14.52
CA LEU A 20 -3.75 -4.61 -13.48
C LEU A 20 -4.55 -4.28 -12.22
N VAL A 21 -5.75 -3.70 -12.37
CA VAL A 21 -6.65 -3.39 -11.25
C VAL A 21 -7.13 -4.65 -10.57
N LEU A 22 -7.58 -5.66 -11.31
CA LEU A 22 -8.03 -6.93 -10.76
C LEU A 22 -6.91 -7.64 -10.00
N ARG A 23 -5.69 -7.66 -10.55
CA ARG A 23 -4.51 -8.21 -9.86
C ARG A 23 -4.30 -7.52 -8.51
N GLN A 24 -4.39 -6.20 -8.44
CA GLN A 24 -4.25 -5.48 -7.17
C GLN A 24 -5.39 -5.80 -6.19
N ASN A 25 -6.62 -5.94 -6.67
CA ASN A 25 -7.77 -6.34 -5.87
C ASN A 25 -7.61 -7.75 -5.27
N TYR A 26 -6.83 -8.65 -5.90
CA TYR A 26 -6.48 -9.95 -5.31
C TYR A 26 -5.32 -9.84 -4.32
N LEU A 27 -4.27 -9.08 -4.64
CA LEU A 27 -3.04 -9.04 -3.83
C LEU A 27 -3.22 -8.32 -2.50
N GLN A 28 -4.04 -7.26 -2.43
CA GLN A 28 -4.20 -6.50 -1.17
C GLN A 28 -4.89 -7.30 -0.05
N PRO A 29 -6.06 -7.95 -0.29
CA PRO A 29 -6.65 -8.83 0.71
C PRO A 29 -5.74 -10.02 1.06
N GLN A 30 -5.01 -10.56 0.08
CA GLN A 30 -4.04 -11.62 0.34
C GLN A 30 -2.93 -11.16 1.29
N ALA A 31 -2.39 -9.95 1.11
CA ALA A 31 -1.38 -9.39 2.01
C ALA A 31 -1.92 -9.20 3.43
N ILE A 32 -3.18 -8.76 3.57
CA ILE A 32 -3.85 -8.63 4.87
C ILE A 32 -3.99 -10.00 5.53
N GLU A 33 -4.45 -11.02 4.80
CA GLU A 33 -4.63 -12.37 5.34
C GLU A 33 -3.30 -13.02 5.76
N LEU A 34 -2.26 -12.85 4.95
CA LEU A 34 -0.90 -13.29 5.30
C LEU A 34 -0.36 -12.59 6.56
N SER A 35 -0.70 -11.31 6.74
CA SER A 35 -0.35 -10.55 7.95
C SER A 35 -1.15 -11.04 9.16
N HIS A 36 -2.43 -11.38 8.97
CA HIS A 36 -3.31 -11.91 10.00
C HIS A 36 -2.85 -13.25 10.56
N ILE A 37 -2.37 -14.15 9.70
CA ILE A 37 -1.78 -15.44 10.11
C ILE A 37 -0.62 -15.24 11.12
N ARG A 38 0.10 -14.12 11.04
CA ARG A 38 1.23 -13.79 11.92
C ARG A 38 0.90 -12.66 12.91
N ALA A 39 -0.36 -12.24 13.02
CA ALA A 39 -0.69 -11.00 13.72
C ALA A 39 -0.41 -11.04 15.22
N ALA A 40 -0.60 -12.19 15.87
CA ALA A 40 -0.26 -12.36 17.29
C ALA A 40 1.26 -12.28 17.52
N ALA A 41 2.05 -12.96 16.67
CA ALA A 41 3.50 -12.95 16.75
C ALA A 41 4.10 -11.55 16.47
N ASN A 42 3.49 -10.80 15.55
CA ASN A 42 3.94 -9.47 15.14
C ASN A 42 3.23 -8.33 15.89
N LEU A 43 2.43 -8.62 16.93
CA LEU A 43 1.59 -7.61 17.58
C LEU A 43 2.41 -6.45 18.16
N SER A 44 3.59 -6.75 18.71
CA SER A 44 4.49 -5.72 19.24
C SER A 44 5.04 -4.78 18.14
N ASP A 45 5.29 -5.30 16.93
CA ASP A 45 5.71 -4.48 15.79
C ASP A 45 4.55 -3.62 15.27
N HIS A 46 3.34 -4.18 15.20
CA HIS A 46 2.14 -3.41 14.86
C HIS A 46 1.90 -2.26 15.85
N GLN A 47 2.06 -2.52 17.16
CA GLN A 47 1.91 -1.49 18.20
C GLN A 47 2.92 -0.36 18.01
N ARG A 48 4.21 -0.70 17.83
CA ARG A 48 5.26 0.30 17.62
C ARG A 48 4.99 1.16 16.40
N PHE A 49 4.50 0.54 15.32
CA PHE A 49 4.18 1.27 14.10
C PHE A 49 2.98 2.21 14.28
N ILE A 50 1.92 1.78 14.97
CA ILE A 50 0.79 2.65 15.34
C ILE A 50 1.28 3.85 16.17
N GLN A 51 2.09 3.61 17.21
CA GLN A 51 2.62 4.67 18.07
C GLN A 51 3.52 5.65 17.31
N MET A 52 4.32 5.15 16.37
CA MET A 52 5.15 5.99 15.48
C MET A 52 4.28 6.89 14.60
N LEU A 53 3.23 6.35 13.97
CA LEU A 53 2.33 7.13 13.12
C LEU A 53 1.58 8.21 13.92
N GLU A 54 1.18 7.93 15.16
CA GLU A 54 0.57 8.92 16.04
C GLU A 54 1.56 10.01 16.48
N SER A 55 2.80 9.64 16.81
CA SER A 55 3.81 10.62 17.22
C SER A 55 4.21 11.58 16.10
N GLU A 56 4.13 11.11 14.84
CA GLU A 56 4.26 11.93 13.64
C GLU A 56 2.98 12.74 13.30
N GLY A 57 1.90 12.59 14.07
CA GLY A 57 0.61 13.25 13.84
C GLY A 57 -0.13 12.76 12.60
N ARG A 58 0.22 11.57 12.10
CA ARG A 58 -0.35 11.00 10.87
C ARG A 58 -1.57 10.14 11.15
N LEU A 59 -1.67 9.54 12.33
CA LEU A 59 -2.74 8.64 12.73
C LEU A 59 -3.45 9.16 13.98
N ASP A 60 -4.77 9.01 14.03
CA ASP A 60 -5.57 9.08 15.24
C ASP A 60 -6.24 7.73 15.44
N ARG A 61 -5.77 6.94 16.43
CA ARG A 61 -6.27 5.58 16.64
C ARG A 61 -7.75 5.53 17.01
N ALA A 62 -8.30 6.58 17.63
CA ALA A 62 -9.68 6.63 18.06
C ALA A 62 -10.63 6.85 16.87
N ILE A 63 -10.23 7.68 15.91
CA ILE A 63 -10.98 7.87 14.65
C ILE A 63 -10.98 6.59 13.81
N GLU A 64 -9.86 5.87 13.80
CA GLU A 64 -9.67 4.66 13.00
C GLU A 64 -10.12 3.37 13.71
N TYR A 65 -10.66 3.47 14.92
CA TYR A 65 -11.10 2.33 15.73
C TYR A 65 -9.99 1.28 15.99
N LEU A 66 -8.73 1.73 16.09
CA LEU A 66 -7.60 0.88 16.44
C LEU A 66 -7.48 0.70 17.96
N PRO A 67 -6.92 -0.43 18.43
CA PRO A 67 -6.85 -0.72 19.87
C PRO A 67 -5.90 0.23 20.62
N SER A 68 -6.26 0.51 21.88
CA SER A 68 -5.36 1.21 22.81
C SER A 68 -4.19 0.32 23.23
N ASP A 69 -3.14 0.90 23.82
CA ASP A 69 -1.99 0.14 24.33
C ASP A 69 -2.38 -0.84 25.45
N GLU A 70 -3.40 -0.49 26.25
CA GLU A 70 -3.97 -1.40 27.24
C GLU A 70 -4.65 -2.60 26.59
N GLU A 71 -5.40 -2.38 25.51
CA GLU A 71 -6.09 -3.43 24.77
C GLU A 71 -5.09 -4.34 24.03
N ILE A 72 -4.06 -3.76 23.41
CA ILE A 72 -2.94 -4.50 22.82
C ILE A 72 -2.26 -5.38 23.88
N THR A 73 -2.03 -4.85 25.09
CA THR A 73 -1.43 -5.63 26.19
C THR A 73 -2.31 -6.82 26.60
N LYS A 74 -3.64 -6.65 26.61
CA LYS A 74 -4.58 -7.76 26.88
C LYS A 74 -4.52 -8.81 25.77
N ARG A 75 -4.52 -8.39 24.51
CA ARG A 75 -4.43 -9.29 23.34
C ARG A 75 -3.12 -10.07 23.34
N GLN A 76 -2.00 -9.43 23.67
CA GLN A 76 -0.70 -10.10 23.80
C GLN A 76 -0.72 -11.23 24.84
N LYS A 77 -1.39 -11.03 25.98
CA LYS A 77 -1.56 -12.07 27.01
C LYS A 77 -2.49 -13.20 26.57
N ALA A 78 -3.41 -12.91 25.66
CA ALA A 78 -4.34 -13.88 25.08
C ALA A 78 -3.81 -14.56 23.81
N ASP A 79 -2.58 -14.25 23.38
CA ASP A 79 -1.98 -14.71 22.13
C ASP A 79 -2.83 -14.39 20.89
N THR A 80 -3.49 -13.23 20.89
CA THR A 80 -4.28 -12.72 19.76
C THR A 80 -3.64 -11.46 19.17
N GLY A 81 -3.85 -11.25 17.87
CA GLY A 81 -3.29 -10.12 17.12
C GLY A 81 -4.29 -9.02 16.78
N LEU A 82 -3.90 -8.17 15.83
CA LEU A 82 -4.85 -7.31 15.12
C LEU A 82 -5.74 -8.15 14.19
N THR A 83 -6.98 -7.70 14.03
CA THR A 83 -7.97 -8.26 13.11
C THR A 83 -7.72 -7.78 11.68
N ASN A 84 -8.34 -8.44 10.68
CA ASN A 84 -8.24 -8.04 9.28
C ASN A 84 -8.60 -6.55 9.02
N PRO A 85 -9.70 -5.99 9.58
CA PRO A 85 -10.00 -4.57 9.42
C PRO A 85 -8.93 -3.64 10.03
N GLU A 86 -8.44 -3.96 11.23
CA GLU A 86 -7.38 -3.18 11.89
C GLU A 86 -6.07 -3.24 11.07
N LEU A 87 -5.69 -4.42 10.55
CA LEU A 87 -4.54 -4.58 9.68
C LEU A 87 -4.69 -3.81 8.36
N ALA A 88 -5.90 -3.73 7.80
CA ALA A 88 -6.17 -2.95 6.60
C ALA A 88 -5.92 -1.46 6.82
N VAL A 89 -6.36 -0.92 7.97
CA VAL A 89 -6.08 0.45 8.39
C VAL A 89 -4.57 0.66 8.51
N VAL A 90 -3.88 -0.17 9.31
CA VAL A 90 -2.43 -0.06 9.51
C VAL A 90 -1.66 -0.11 8.19
N LEU A 91 -2.06 -1.02 7.27
CA LEU A 91 -1.48 -1.12 5.94
C LEU A 91 -1.71 0.14 5.10
N ALA A 92 -2.90 0.75 5.15
CA ALA A 92 -3.20 1.99 4.44
C ALA A 92 -2.31 3.14 4.91
N TYR A 93 -2.18 3.33 6.23
CA TYR A 93 -1.29 4.34 6.80
C TYR A 93 0.18 4.09 6.47
N GLY A 94 0.60 2.82 6.44
CA GLY A 94 1.93 2.45 6.01
C GLY A 94 2.21 2.76 4.54
N LYS A 95 1.24 2.51 3.64
CA LYS A 95 1.36 2.92 2.24
C LYS A 95 1.52 4.43 2.10
N MET A 96 0.70 5.20 2.80
CA MET A 96 0.81 6.66 2.79
C MET A 96 2.16 7.12 3.36
N TRP A 97 2.64 6.48 4.44
CA TRP A 97 3.94 6.81 5.04
C TRP A 97 5.10 6.56 4.08
N VAL A 98 5.12 5.38 3.45
CA VAL A 98 6.14 5.01 2.46
C VAL A 98 6.05 5.94 1.25
N TYR A 99 4.85 6.27 0.77
CA TYR A 99 4.66 7.19 -0.35
C TYR A 99 5.30 8.56 -0.09
N ASP A 100 5.00 9.18 1.06
CA ASP A 100 5.56 10.50 1.40
C ASP A 100 7.09 10.46 1.53
N ASN A 101 7.63 9.41 2.15
CA ASN A 101 9.08 9.23 2.32
C ASN A 101 9.79 8.90 1.00
N LEU A 102 9.14 8.16 0.09
CA LEU A 102 9.69 7.91 -1.24
C LEU A 102 9.80 9.21 -2.03
N LEU A 103 8.75 10.04 -2.01
CA LEU A 103 8.74 11.31 -2.72
C LEU A 103 9.70 12.36 -2.15
N SER A 104 10.04 12.27 -0.86
CA SER A 104 11.04 13.15 -0.25
C SER A 104 12.48 12.65 -0.42
N SER A 105 12.67 11.47 -1.02
CA SER A 105 13.96 10.86 -1.28
C SER A 105 14.35 10.90 -2.76
N ASP A 106 15.61 10.59 -3.06
CA ASP A 106 16.11 10.43 -4.43
C ASP A 106 15.81 9.03 -5.02
N LEU A 107 15.16 8.13 -4.27
CA LEU A 107 14.88 6.76 -4.70
C LEU A 107 14.02 6.67 -5.97
N PRO A 108 12.98 7.50 -6.21
CA PRO A 108 12.19 7.41 -7.43
C PRO A 108 13.01 7.63 -8.71
N ASP A 109 14.09 8.41 -8.62
CA ASP A 109 14.98 8.74 -9.73
C ASP A 109 16.17 7.76 -9.86
N ASP A 110 16.33 6.83 -8.92
CA ASP A 110 17.39 5.82 -8.98
C ASP A 110 17.15 4.90 -10.19
N PRO A 111 18.14 4.73 -11.09
CA PRO A 111 18.03 3.87 -12.27
C PRO A 111 17.57 2.44 -11.98
N TYR A 112 17.80 1.94 -10.75
CA TYR A 112 17.31 0.65 -10.29
C TYR A 112 15.78 0.50 -10.41
N PHE A 113 15.01 1.57 -10.15
CA PHE A 113 13.55 1.54 -10.15
C PHE A 113 12.90 1.77 -11.52
N ILE A 114 13.68 2.05 -12.58
CA ILE A 114 13.16 2.25 -13.94
C ILE A 114 12.29 1.07 -14.38
N ASN A 115 12.68 -0.15 -14.03
CA ASN A 115 11.90 -1.34 -14.40
C ASN A 115 10.57 -1.44 -13.65
N GLU A 116 10.51 -1.00 -12.40
CA GLU A 116 9.27 -0.98 -11.62
C GLU A 116 8.32 0.11 -12.15
N LEU A 117 8.86 1.28 -12.53
CA LEU A 117 8.08 2.33 -13.19
C LEU A 117 7.48 1.84 -14.52
N ARG A 118 8.23 1.06 -15.31
CA ARG A 118 7.72 0.47 -16.56
C ARG A 118 6.57 -0.49 -16.33
N LYS A 119 6.68 -1.38 -15.33
CA LYS A 119 5.62 -2.34 -14.98
C LYS A 119 4.36 -1.69 -14.41
N TYR A 120 4.44 -0.44 -13.95
CA TYR A 120 3.30 0.29 -13.41
C TYR A 120 2.32 0.71 -14.51
N PHE A 121 2.81 1.01 -15.71
CA PHE A 121 1.99 1.43 -16.83
C PHE A 121 1.70 0.26 -17.78
N PRO A 122 0.59 0.30 -18.55
CA PRO A 122 0.39 -0.58 -19.69
C PRO A 122 1.58 -0.54 -20.65
N ASP A 123 1.91 -1.68 -21.25
CA ASP A 123 3.06 -1.84 -22.15
C ASP A 123 3.03 -0.86 -23.33
N GLU A 124 1.84 -0.48 -23.79
CA GLU A 124 1.62 0.50 -24.85
C GLU A 124 2.15 1.89 -24.47
N LEU A 125 1.96 2.33 -23.22
CA LEU A 125 2.52 3.59 -22.73
C LEU A 125 4.01 3.46 -22.43
N ALA A 126 4.41 2.34 -21.80
CA ALA A 126 5.80 2.12 -21.45
C ALA A 126 6.70 2.10 -22.70
N SER A 127 6.28 1.38 -23.74
CA SER A 127 7.03 1.29 -25.01
C SER A 127 7.08 2.63 -25.74
N ARG A 128 6.00 3.42 -25.69
CA ARG A 128 5.87 4.67 -26.48
C ARG A 128 6.50 5.89 -25.81
N PHE A 129 6.56 5.92 -24.48
CA PHE A 129 6.95 7.11 -23.71
C PHE A 129 8.07 6.89 -22.69
N LEU A 130 8.30 5.65 -22.20
CA LEU A 130 9.37 5.33 -21.22
C LEU A 130 10.64 4.77 -21.87
N MET A 131 10.71 4.73 -23.21
CA MET A 131 11.90 4.34 -24.00
C MET A 131 12.73 5.53 -24.52
N ARG A 132 12.64 6.70 -23.88
CA ARG A 132 13.52 7.84 -24.13
C ARG A 132 14.34 8.18 -22.90
#